data_AF-A0A5C7WMY6-F1
#
_entry.id   AF-A0A5C7WMY6-F1
#
_cell.length_a   1.000
_cell.length_b   1.000
_cell.length_c   1.000
_cell.angle_alpha   90.00
_cell.angle_beta   90.00
_cell.angle_gamma   90.00
#
_symmetry.space_group_name_H-M   'P 1'
#
loop_
_entity.id
_entity.type
_entity.pdbx_description
1 polymer ?
#
loop_
_entity_poly.entity_id
_entity_poly.type
_entity_poly.pdbx_seq_one_letter_code
_entity_poly.pdbx_strand_id
1 'polypeptide(L)' 'MTAALLDDPSDLSALRLMAADPDGLYTSFATWAQHAGTPLYPAQEEALIELVSGANVVLATPTGSGKSLVATGALYA' A
#
# COMPACT_ATOMS: atom_id res chain seq x y z
N MET A 1 -4.62 -6.81 15.13
CA MET A 1 -3.55 -7.57 14.46
C MET A 1 -2.23 -7.20 15.13
N THR A 2 -1.48 -8.19 15.63
CA THR A 2 -0.09 -7.97 16.05
C THR A 2 0.70 -7.73 14.77
N ALA A 3 1.32 -6.57 14.61
CA ALA A 3 2.29 -6.38 13.54
C ALA A 3 3.43 -7.38 13.81
N ALA A 4 3.65 -8.32 12.89
CA ALA A 4 4.80 -9.20 12.98
C ALA A 4 6.06 -8.33 12.83
N LEU A 5 6.78 -8.16 13.93
CA LEU A 5 8.11 -7.56 13.87
C LEU A 5 9.04 -8.51 13.13
N LEU A 6 10.01 -7.96 12.41
CA LEU A 6 11.08 -8.77 11.84
C LEU A 6 11.88 -9.40 12.99
N ASP A 7 12.08 -10.71 12.94
CA ASP A 7 12.91 -11.43 13.91
C ASP A 7 14.37 -10.95 13.85
N ASP A 8 14.86 -10.66 12.64
CA ASP A 8 16.15 -10.03 12.37
C ASP A 8 15.96 -8.83 11.42
N PRO A 9 16.26 -7.58 11.84
CA PRO A 9 16.10 -6.40 11.01
C PRO A 9 17.07 -6.33 9.82
N SER A 10 18.13 -7.14 9.81
CA SER A 10 19.03 -7.27 8.66
C SER A 10 18.50 -8.23 7.58
N ASP A 11 17.56 -9.10 7.94
CA ASP A 11 16.89 -10.00 7.01
C ASP A 11 15.58 -9.38 6.48
N LEU A 12 15.67 -8.81 5.29
CA LEU A 12 14.53 -8.25 4.56
C LEU A 12 13.98 -9.21 3.49
N SER A 13 14.37 -10.49 3.50
CA SER A 13 14.01 -11.45 2.45
C SER A 13 12.48 -11.61 2.30
N ALA A 14 11.76 -11.75 3.41
CA ALA A 14 10.30 -11.83 3.41
C ALA A 14 9.62 -10.57 2.84
N LEU A 15 10.12 -9.39 3.20
CA LEU A 15 9.61 -8.11 2.68
C LEU A 15 9.84 -7.98 1.18
N ARG A 16 11.04 -8.37 0.70
CA ARG A 16 11.36 -8.38 -0.74
C ARG A 16 10.50 -9.36 -1.53
N LEU A 17 10.20 -10.51 -0.95
CA LEU A 17 9.31 -11.50 -1.57
C LEU A 17 7.89 -10.95 -1.71
N MET A 18 7.39 -10.28 -0.66
CA MET A 18 6.10 -9.59 -0.71
C MET A 18 6.12 -8.45 -1.75
N ALA A 19 7.22 -7.69 -1.82
CA ALA A 19 7.34 -6.59 -2.79
C ALA A 19 7.32 -7.05 -4.26
N ALA A 20 7.65 -8.32 -4.53
CA ALA A 20 7.57 -8.92 -5.86
C ALA A 20 6.16 -9.42 -6.23
N ASP A 21 5.18 -9.28 -5.32
CA ASP A 21 3.78 -9.67 -5.48
C ASP A 21 2.87 -8.42 -5.37
N PRO A 22 2.55 -7.75 -6.50
CA PRO A 22 1.71 -6.55 -6.50
C PRO A 22 0.33 -6.76 -5.86
N ASP A 23 -0.30 -7.92 -6.11
CA ASP A 23 -1.61 -8.27 -5.56
C ASP A 23 -1.54 -8.46 -4.04
N GLY A 24 -0.49 -9.14 -3.58
CA GLY A 24 -0.17 -9.31 -2.17
C GLY A 24 0.09 -7.98 -1.45
N LEU A 25 0.89 -7.11 -2.06
CA LEU A 25 1.15 -5.74 -1.57
C LEU A 25 -0.13 -4.93 -1.43
N TYR A 26 -0.94 -4.89 -2.49
CA TYR A 26 -2.23 -4.20 -2.49
C TYR A 26 -3.12 -4.71 -1.36
N THR A 27 -3.30 -6.03 -1.28
CA THR A 27 -4.18 -6.68 -0.29
C THR A 27 -3.71 -6.38 1.13
N SER A 28 -2.40 -6.47 1.37
CA SER A 28 -1.79 -6.16 2.68
C SER A 28 -2.05 -4.71 3.08
N PHE A 29 -1.77 -3.76 2.19
CA PHE A 29 -1.97 -2.33 2.46
C PHE A 29 -3.44 -1.96 2.65
N ALA A 30 -4.34 -2.45 1.79
CA ALA A 30 -5.78 -2.20 1.89
C ALA A 30 -6.36 -2.73 3.21
N THR A 31 -5.92 -3.93 3.62
CA THR A 31 -6.30 -4.53 4.91
C THR A 31 -5.82 -3.68 6.09
N TRP A 32 -4.57 -3.19 6.05
CA TRP A 32 -4.06 -2.27 7.07
C TRP A 32 -4.88 -0.98 7.12
N ALA A 33 -5.14 -0.36 5.97
CA ALA A 33 -5.86 0.91 5.87
C ALA A 33 -7.30 0.77 6.40
N GLN A 34 -7.97 -0.34 6.09
CA GLN A 34 -9.29 -0.67 6.64
C GLN A 34 -9.27 -0.78 8.17
N HIS A 35 -8.32 -1.52 8.74
CA HIS A 35 -8.19 -1.64 10.20
C HIS A 35 -7.81 -0.33 10.89
N ALA A 36 -7.12 0.58 10.20
CA ALA A 36 -6.78 1.91 10.68
C ALA A 36 -7.96 2.91 10.61
N GLY A 37 -9.14 2.48 10.15
CA GLY A 37 -10.32 3.34 10.00
C GLY A 37 -10.30 4.20 8.74
N THR A 38 -9.43 3.87 7.77
CA THR A 38 -9.28 4.57 6.49
C THR A 38 -9.41 3.59 5.32
N PRO A 39 -10.57 2.92 5.14
CA PRO A 39 -10.77 2.06 3.98
C PRO A 39 -10.58 2.86 2.69
N LEU A 40 -9.97 2.23 1.69
CA LEU A 40 -9.77 2.85 0.38
C LEU A 40 -11.13 3.03 -0.30
N TYR A 41 -11.28 4.12 -1.06
CA TYR A 41 -12.40 4.33 -1.97
C TYR A 41 -11.93 4.18 -3.43
N PRO A 42 -12.85 4.03 -4.41
CA PRO A 42 -12.50 3.51 -5.73
C PRO A 42 -11.30 4.17 -6.41
N ALA A 43 -11.24 5.50 -6.41
CA ALA A 43 -10.12 6.22 -7.04
C ALA A 43 -8.75 5.98 -6.35
N GLN A 44 -8.74 5.64 -5.06
CA GLN A 44 -7.51 5.27 -4.35
C GLN A 44 -7.12 3.82 -4.62
N GLU A 45 -8.10 2.91 -4.70
CA GLU A 45 -7.86 1.50 -5.04
C GLU A 45 -7.24 1.39 -6.43
N GLU A 46 -7.87 2.01 -7.43
CA GLU A 46 -7.37 2.07 -8.79
C GLU A 46 -5.95 2.65 -8.84
N ALA A 47 -5.73 3.79 -8.19
CA ALA A 47 -4.42 4.42 -8.16
C ALA A 47 -3.36 3.54 -7.48
N LEU A 48 -3.71 2.87 -6.39
CA LEU A 48 -2.77 2.02 -5.66
C LEU A 48 -2.41 0.77 -6.46
N ILE A 49 -3.38 0.12 -7.12
CA ILE A 49 -3.15 -1.05 -7.99
C ILE A 49 -2.14 -0.70 -9.09
N GLU A 50 -2.33 0.44 -9.76
CA GLU A 50 -1.42 0.91 -10.81
C GLU A 50 -0.02 1.20 -10.26
N LEU A 51 0.07 1.86 -9.09
CA LEU A 51 1.35 2.19 -8.45
C LEU A 51 2.14 0.94 -8.03
N VAL A 52 1.50 -0.04 -7.38
CA VAL A 52 2.18 -1.28 -6.97
C VAL A 52 2.53 -2.17 -8.16
N SER A 53 1.88 -1.95 -9.31
CA SER A 53 2.23 -2.57 -10.59
C SER A 53 3.36 -1.84 -11.33
N GLY A 54 3.92 -0.77 -10.75
CA GLY A 54 5.05 -0.02 -11.29
C GLY A 54 4.68 1.11 -12.26
N ALA A 55 3.40 1.47 -12.36
CA ALA A 55 2.96 2.59 -13.20
C ALA A 55 3.15 3.94 -12.51
N ASN A 56 3.30 4.99 -13.32
CA ASN A 56 3.26 6.37 -12.83
C ASN A 56 1.82 6.89 -12.90
N VAL A 57 1.28 7.37 -11.77
CA VAL A 57 -0.12 7.80 -11.68
C VAL A 57 -0.23 9.30 -11.43
N VAL A 58 -1.12 9.96 -12.18
CA VAL A 58 -1.60 11.31 -11.87
C VAL A 58 -2.96 11.20 -11.18
N LEU A 59 -2.97 11.30 -9.85
CA LEU A 59 -4.21 11.19 -9.06
C LEU A 59 -4.92 12.54 -8.94
N ALA A 60 -5.76 12.86 -9.92
CA ALA A 60 -6.49 14.13 -10.02
C ALA A 60 -7.75 14.19 -9.13
N THR A 61 -7.58 14.07 -7.81
CA THR A 61 -8.68 14.21 -6.82
C THR A 61 -8.61 15.53 -6.06
N PRO A 62 -9.74 16.08 -5.58
CA PRO A 62 -9.75 17.28 -4.73
C PRO A 62 -8.94 17.15 -3.43
N THR A 63 -8.73 18.25 -2.73
CA THR A 63 -8.16 18.24 -1.37
C THR A 63 -9.06 17.47 -0.40
N GLY A 64 -8.48 16.83 0.62
CA GLY A 64 -9.23 16.01 1.58
C GLY A 64 -9.55 14.59 1.08
N SER A 65 -9.40 14.32 -0.22
CA SER A 65 -9.52 12.99 -0.82
C SER A 65 -8.27 12.13 -0.61
N GLY A 66 -7.67 12.15 0.58
CA GLY A 66 -6.74 11.10 1.03
C GLY A 66 -5.57 10.77 0.10
N LYS A 67 -5.10 11.69 -0.75
CA LYS A 67 -3.95 11.44 -1.66
C LYS A 67 -2.69 11.03 -0.89
N SER A 68 -2.52 11.54 0.32
CA SER A 68 -1.41 11.14 1.19
C SER A 68 -1.47 9.65 1.55
N LEU A 69 -2.66 9.06 1.71
CA LEU A 69 -2.80 7.62 1.97
C LEU A 69 -2.34 6.81 0.76
N VAL A 70 -2.69 7.23 -0.46
CA VAL A 70 -2.23 6.60 -1.71
C VAL A 70 -0.71 6.72 -1.85
N ALA A 71 -0.15 7.90 -1.57
CA ALA A 71 1.30 8.11 -1.59
C ALA A 71 2.03 7.24 -0.54
N THR A 72 1.46 7.06 0.64
CA THR A 72 1.98 6.11 1.65
C THR A 72 1.95 4.69 1.12
N GLY A 73 0.87 4.27 0.45
CA GLY A 73 0.79 2.96 -0.19
C GLY A 73 1.83 2.76 -1.30
N ALA A 74 2.15 3.81 -2.05
CA ALA A 74 3.21 3.77 -3.05
C ALA A 74 4.61 3.55 -2.46
N LEU A 75 4.84 4.03 -1.23
CA LEU A 75 6.11 3.88 -0.49
C LEU A 75 6.15 2.63 0.41
N TYR A 76 5.03 1.93 0.55
CA TYR A 76 4.93 0.74 1.38
C TYR A 76 5.74 -0.45 0.82
N ALA A 77 6.12 -0.37 -0.46
CA ALA A 77 6.97 -1.32 -1.19
C ALA A 77 8.37 -0.75 -1.44
#